data_AF-A0A1S1CAG6-F1
#
_entry.id   AF-A0A1S1CAG6-F1
#
_cell.length_a   1.000
_cell.length_b   1.000
_cell.length_c   1.000
_cell.angle_alpha   90.00
_cell.angle_beta   90.00
_cell.angle_gamma   90.00
#
_symmetry.space_group_name_H-M   'P 1'
#
loop_
_entity.id
_entity.type
_entity.pdbx_description
1 polymer ?
#
loop_
_entity_poly.entity_id
_entity_poly.type
_entity_poly.pdbx_seq_one_letter_code
_entity_poly.pdbx_strand_id
1 'polypeptide(L)'
;MDSDIQPINESERVAVYTVQQPAFKRAVTAAYSSIRHKYLGKYINLLRRGEKFILLSYPISRGGNWLYLWARAATLRHHGTDKASLLYGPGMEAWTEEFPKLASITAPLSEYTFFTRRSGYFPTDIEKDISEEDLHFFIREYLLSSEAFSERLARMQNVVDENSLVINVRRGDYYSVPQISEVFGIDTVTYVEEALKKLQDTVTPSKIIFVSDDLQWCEENLSHLSSVAPCIFEKQGSGMFDDLALVASAPYLILTNTTFGYWGAYIGELLAQKVVLSPDIHQVIPVDDRAYQSRPKMHRTHWVAVHHPEGKNWITGELL
;
A
#
# COMPACT_ATOMS: atom_id res chain seq x y z
N MET A 1 -23.55 -20.14 28.48
CA MET A 1 -22.08 -20.15 28.29
C MET A 1 -21.88 -19.82 26.82
N ASP A 2 -22.02 -18.54 26.50
CA ASP A 2 -21.76 -17.97 25.19
C ASP A 2 -20.95 -16.72 25.48
N SER A 3 -19.69 -16.70 25.06
CA SER A 3 -18.92 -15.46 25.00
C SER A 3 -19.03 -14.96 23.58
N ASP A 4 -20.04 -14.13 23.33
CA ASP A 4 -20.11 -13.22 22.20
C ASP A 4 -18.82 -12.41 22.16
N ILE A 5 -17.87 -12.81 21.32
CA ILE A 5 -16.75 -11.96 20.91
C ILE A 5 -17.34 -11.00 19.89
N GLN A 6 -17.86 -9.87 20.36
CA GLN A 6 -18.18 -8.77 19.45
C GLN A 6 -16.88 -8.28 18.78
N PRO A 7 -16.90 -8.03 17.47
CA PRO A 7 -15.75 -7.47 16.76
C PRO A 7 -15.48 -6.06 17.33
N ILE A 8 -14.33 -5.90 18.00
CA ILE A 8 -13.84 -4.61 18.49
C ILE A 8 -13.79 -3.64 17.29
N ASN A 9 -14.43 -2.47 17.40
CA ASN A 9 -14.50 -1.56 16.27
C ASN A 9 -13.11 -0.96 15.96
N GLU A 10 -12.89 -0.56 14.71
CA GLU A 10 -11.57 -0.09 14.23
C GLU A 10 -11.06 1.15 14.98
N SER A 11 -11.96 2.03 15.38
CA SER A 11 -11.72 3.22 16.21
C SER A 11 -11.21 2.84 17.60
N GLU A 12 -11.78 1.80 18.21
CA GLU A 12 -11.38 1.26 19.52
C GLU A 12 -10.01 0.58 19.45
N ARG A 13 -9.67 -0.09 18.34
CA ARG A 13 -8.32 -0.67 18.14
C ARG A 13 -7.23 0.40 18.02
N VAL A 14 -7.51 1.52 17.34
CA VAL A 14 -6.59 2.67 17.24
C VAL A 14 -6.49 3.41 18.57
N ALA A 15 -7.61 3.57 19.30
CA ALA A 15 -7.63 4.19 20.63
C ALA A 15 -6.88 3.34 21.69
N VAL A 16 -7.07 2.01 21.70
CA VAL A 16 -6.37 1.10 22.62
C VAL A 16 -4.84 1.16 22.41
N TYR A 17 -4.39 1.30 21.16
CA TYR A 17 -2.96 1.47 20.86
C TYR A 17 -2.42 2.85 21.30
N THR A 18 -3.24 3.89 21.23
CA THR A 18 -2.88 5.26 21.63
C THR A 18 -2.86 5.45 23.15
N VAL A 19 -3.69 4.71 23.89
CA VAL A 19 -3.87 4.86 25.34
C VAL A 19 -2.90 3.99 26.17
N GLN A 20 -2.42 2.85 25.66
CA GLN A 20 -1.76 1.87 26.53
C GLN A 20 -0.27 2.10 26.88
N GLN A 21 0.48 3.05 26.31
CA GLN A 21 1.89 3.24 26.73
C GLN A 21 2.45 4.68 26.75
N PRO A 22 1.99 5.57 27.66
CA PRO A 22 2.76 6.77 28.01
C PRO A 22 3.78 6.52 29.14
N ALA A 23 3.39 5.75 30.17
CA ALA A 23 4.20 5.57 31.38
C ALA A 23 5.32 4.52 31.20
N PHE A 24 5.04 3.43 30.48
CA PHE A 24 6.03 2.39 30.16
C PHE A 24 7.09 2.89 29.17
N LYS A 25 6.68 3.74 28.21
CA LYS A 25 7.57 4.38 27.23
C LYS A 25 8.58 5.31 27.91
N ARG A 26 8.21 6.06 28.95
CA ARG A 26 9.17 6.95 29.66
C ARG A 26 10.24 6.18 30.44
N ALA A 27 9.88 5.08 31.10
CA ALA A 27 10.83 4.25 31.84
C ALA A 27 11.79 3.50 30.91
N VAL A 28 11.29 3.00 29.77
CA VAL A 28 12.11 2.31 28.75
C VAL A 28 12.97 3.29 27.96
N THR A 29 12.44 4.46 27.58
CA THR A 29 13.19 5.46 26.79
C THR A 29 14.33 6.10 27.59
N ALA A 30 14.18 6.28 28.91
CA ALA A 30 15.25 6.76 29.78
C ALA A 30 16.38 5.74 29.99
N ALA A 31 16.08 4.43 29.92
CA ALA A 31 17.09 3.37 29.96
C ALA A 31 17.77 3.15 28.59
N TYR A 32 17.04 3.31 27.49
CA TYR A 32 17.50 3.06 26.12
C TYR A 32 18.37 4.17 25.52
N SER A 33 18.28 5.40 26.02
CA SER A 33 19.01 6.56 25.48
C SER A 33 20.47 6.68 25.94
N SER A 34 20.95 5.76 26.79
CA SER A 34 22.36 5.77 27.20
C SER A 34 23.28 5.28 26.08
N ILE A 35 24.39 6.00 25.85
CA ILE A 35 25.40 5.73 24.81
C ILE A 35 25.91 4.28 24.86
N ARG A 36 25.82 3.60 26.02
CA ARG A 36 26.16 2.19 26.24
C ARG A 36 25.26 1.22 25.44
N HIS A 37 24.00 1.56 25.19
CA HIS A 37 23.02 0.69 24.50
C HIS A 37 23.17 0.66 22.98
N LYS A 38 23.62 1.75 22.34
CA LYS A 38 23.88 1.78 20.89
C LYS A 38 24.99 0.79 20.51
N TYR A 39 25.98 0.63 21.39
CA TYR A 39 27.02 -0.40 21.26
C TYR A 39 26.51 -1.78 21.69
N LEU A 40 25.75 -1.88 22.79
CA LEU A 40 25.15 -3.15 23.25
C LEU A 40 24.25 -3.79 22.19
N GLY A 41 23.45 -3.01 21.46
CA GLY A 41 22.64 -3.50 20.35
C GLY A 41 23.46 -4.06 19.18
N LYS A 42 24.63 -3.45 18.89
CA LYS A 42 25.59 -4.01 17.91
C LYS A 42 26.16 -5.35 18.40
N TYR A 43 26.51 -5.46 19.68
CA TYR A 43 27.02 -6.71 20.26
C TYR A 43 25.96 -7.81 20.33
N ILE A 44 24.70 -7.48 20.66
CA ILE A 44 23.58 -8.43 20.65
C ILE A 44 23.31 -8.94 19.22
N ASN A 45 23.46 -8.09 18.20
CA ASN A 45 23.31 -8.53 16.81
C ASN A 45 24.40 -9.52 16.38
N LEU A 46 25.61 -9.49 16.96
CA LEU A 46 26.66 -10.50 16.69
C LEU A 46 26.29 -11.90 17.22
N LEU A 47 25.38 -11.97 18.19
CA LEU A 47 24.85 -13.23 18.73
C LEU A 47 23.73 -13.81 17.86
N ARG A 48 23.17 -13.02 16.94
CA ARG A 48 22.12 -13.46 16.01
C ARG A 48 22.77 -13.99 14.73
N ARG A 49 22.83 -15.31 14.60
CA ARG A 49 23.53 -16.00 13.50
C ARG A 49 22.60 -16.97 12.78
N GLY A 50 23.04 -17.44 11.62
CA GLY A 50 22.29 -18.39 10.78
C GLY A 50 21.57 -17.72 9.61
N GLU A 51 20.98 -18.56 8.75
CA GLU A 51 20.33 -18.14 7.50
C GLU A 51 18.95 -17.52 7.72
N LYS A 52 18.31 -17.79 8.86
CA LYS A 52 16.96 -17.30 9.14
C LYS A 52 16.96 -15.81 9.44
N PHE A 53 16.13 -15.06 8.71
CA PHE A 53 16.06 -13.61 8.81
C PHE A 53 14.60 -13.14 8.87
N ILE A 54 14.19 -12.48 9.95
CA ILE A 54 12.80 -12.06 10.13
C ILE A 54 12.65 -10.55 9.89
N LEU A 55 11.81 -10.18 8.92
CA LEU A 55 11.37 -8.80 8.74
C LEU A 55 10.22 -8.49 9.72
N LEU A 56 10.24 -7.29 10.27
CA LEU A 56 9.23 -6.80 11.21
C LEU A 56 8.40 -5.71 10.53
N SER A 57 7.08 -5.83 10.58
CA SER A 57 6.18 -4.76 10.17
C SER A 57 5.93 -3.76 11.30
N TYR A 58 5.58 -2.53 10.95
CA TYR A 58 5.05 -1.60 11.94
C TYR A 58 3.66 -2.06 12.41
N PRO A 59 3.25 -1.77 13.65
CA PRO A 59 1.94 -2.19 14.18
C PRO A 59 0.75 -1.60 13.41
N ILE A 60 0.95 -0.47 12.72
CA ILE A 60 -0.06 0.17 11.87
C ILE A 60 -0.04 -0.34 10.41
N SER A 61 0.96 -1.15 10.02
CA SER A 61 1.04 -1.69 8.66
C SER A 61 -0.15 -2.60 8.38
N ARG A 62 -0.74 -2.45 7.20
CA ARG A 62 -1.83 -3.28 6.67
C ARG A 62 -1.70 -3.41 5.16
N GLY A 63 -2.37 -4.42 4.60
CA GLY A 63 -2.59 -4.56 3.16
C GLY A 63 -1.31 -4.39 2.34
N GLY A 64 -1.29 -3.38 1.47
CA GLY A 64 -0.14 -3.06 0.61
C GLY A 64 1.18 -2.83 1.34
N ASN A 65 1.16 -2.39 2.61
CA ASN A 65 2.39 -2.26 3.40
C ASN A 65 3.04 -3.62 3.70
N TRP A 66 2.23 -4.67 3.89
CA TRP A 66 2.76 -6.02 4.06
C TRP A 66 3.30 -6.58 2.77
N LEU A 67 2.68 -6.29 1.62
CA LEU A 67 3.20 -6.70 0.32
C LEU A 67 4.60 -6.14 0.05
N TYR A 68 4.93 -4.90 0.43
CA TYR A 68 6.31 -4.39 0.33
C TYR A 68 7.29 -5.20 1.18
N LEU A 69 6.90 -5.59 2.39
CA LEU A 69 7.75 -6.40 3.27
C LEU A 69 7.88 -7.84 2.78
N TRP A 70 6.82 -8.43 2.22
CA TRP A 70 6.87 -9.74 1.57
C TRP A 70 7.72 -9.71 0.30
N ALA A 71 7.60 -8.67 -0.52
CA ALA A 71 8.44 -8.48 -1.70
C ALA A 71 9.91 -8.37 -1.32
N ARG A 72 10.23 -7.62 -0.26
CA ARG A 72 11.58 -7.55 0.30
C ARG A 72 12.05 -8.92 0.82
N ALA A 73 11.19 -9.68 1.51
CA ALA A 73 11.54 -11.03 1.96
C ALA A 73 11.85 -11.94 0.76
N ALA A 74 11.03 -11.92 -0.27
CA ALA A 74 11.23 -12.67 -1.50
C ALA A 74 12.55 -12.27 -2.19
N THR A 75 12.84 -10.97 -2.30
CA THR A 75 14.09 -10.44 -2.85
C THR A 75 15.32 -10.95 -2.11
N LEU A 76 15.29 -10.90 -0.77
CA LEU A 76 16.39 -11.39 0.08
C LEU A 76 16.61 -12.89 -0.06
N ARG A 77 15.53 -13.67 -0.26
CA ARG A 77 15.62 -15.11 -0.54
C ARG A 77 16.12 -15.41 -1.95
N HIS A 78 15.78 -14.56 -2.92
CA HIS A 78 16.12 -14.77 -4.33
C HIS A 78 17.62 -14.56 -4.58
N HIS A 79 18.19 -13.48 -4.02
CA HIS A 79 19.59 -13.10 -4.23
C HIS A 79 20.55 -13.56 -3.14
N GLY A 80 20.03 -14.05 -2.01
CA GLY A 80 20.82 -14.34 -0.82
C GLY A 80 20.75 -15.80 -0.38
N THR A 81 21.62 -16.14 0.56
CA THR A 81 21.49 -17.39 1.35
C THR A 81 20.46 -17.25 2.47
N ASP A 82 19.92 -16.06 2.68
CA ASP A 82 19.01 -15.76 3.77
C ASP A 82 17.62 -16.34 3.51
N LYS A 83 17.12 -17.12 4.45
CA LYS A 83 15.73 -17.58 4.52
C LYS A 83 14.90 -16.47 5.17
N ALA A 84 14.73 -15.39 4.42
CA ALA A 84 13.99 -14.21 4.86
C ALA A 84 12.47 -14.47 4.88
N SER A 85 11.82 -14.08 5.98
CA SER A 85 10.37 -14.17 6.14
C SER A 85 9.83 -12.93 6.83
N LEU A 86 8.58 -12.54 6.54
CA LEU A 86 7.87 -11.52 7.29
C LEU A 86 7.30 -12.16 8.57
N LEU A 87 7.49 -11.50 9.72
CA LEU A 87 6.83 -11.94 10.95
C LEU A 87 5.32 -11.80 10.79
N TYR A 88 4.60 -12.87 11.08
CA TYR A 88 3.14 -12.89 11.09
C TYR A 88 2.58 -11.78 11.99
N GLY A 89 1.59 -11.06 11.46
CA GLY A 89 0.76 -10.10 12.17
C GLY A 89 -0.72 -10.43 11.99
N PRO A 90 -1.58 -10.17 12.99
CA PRO A 90 -3.02 -10.38 12.85
C PRO A 90 -3.60 -9.60 11.65
N GLY A 91 -4.42 -10.26 10.83
CA GLY A 91 -5.02 -9.70 9.61
C GLY A 91 -4.28 -10.11 8.32
N MET A 92 -3.13 -10.78 8.41
CA MET A 92 -2.43 -11.32 7.24
C MET A 92 -3.12 -12.56 6.67
N GLU A 93 -4.04 -13.19 7.38
CA GLU A 93 -4.70 -14.45 7.00
C GLU A 93 -5.37 -14.33 5.64
N ALA A 94 -6.19 -13.29 5.44
CA ALA A 94 -6.86 -13.03 4.18
C ALA A 94 -5.87 -12.93 3.00
N TRP A 95 -4.70 -12.33 3.21
CA TRP A 95 -3.65 -12.22 2.20
C TRP A 95 -2.96 -13.54 1.92
N THR A 96 -2.69 -14.34 2.96
CA THR A 96 -2.09 -15.66 2.80
C THR A 96 -3.06 -16.71 2.28
N GLU A 97 -4.37 -16.53 2.48
CA GLU A 97 -5.42 -17.36 1.89
C GLU A 97 -5.58 -17.03 0.40
N GLU A 98 -5.63 -15.74 0.04
CA GLU A 98 -5.71 -15.30 -1.35
C GLU A 98 -4.41 -15.60 -2.12
N PHE A 99 -3.25 -15.46 -1.48
CA PHE A 99 -1.94 -15.71 -2.06
C PHE A 99 -1.16 -16.76 -1.24
N PRO A 100 -1.44 -18.07 -1.43
CA PRO A 100 -0.90 -19.15 -0.60
C PRO A 100 0.62 -19.17 -0.47
N LYS A 101 1.36 -18.74 -1.50
CA LYS A 101 2.83 -18.68 -1.43
C LYS A 101 3.35 -17.62 -0.46
N LEU A 102 2.58 -16.57 -0.14
CA LEU A 102 2.95 -15.63 0.92
C LEU A 102 3.06 -16.33 2.28
N ALA A 103 2.25 -17.36 2.54
CA ALA A 103 2.35 -18.16 3.77
C ALA A 103 3.73 -18.81 3.91
N SER A 104 4.35 -19.24 2.80
CA SER A 104 5.68 -19.86 2.79
C SER A 104 6.83 -18.92 3.17
N ILE A 105 6.59 -17.61 3.11
CA ILE A 105 7.52 -16.53 3.53
C ILE A 105 6.97 -15.73 4.71
N THR A 106 6.03 -16.30 5.46
CA THR A 106 5.48 -15.72 6.68
C THR A 106 5.86 -16.59 7.87
N ALA A 107 6.64 -16.01 8.80
CA ALA A 107 7.12 -16.72 9.99
C ALA A 107 6.13 -16.56 11.15
N PRO A 108 5.72 -17.64 11.84
CA PRO A 108 4.90 -17.54 13.04
C PRO A 108 5.68 -16.91 14.21
N LEU A 109 4.96 -16.43 15.24
CA LEU A 109 5.58 -15.82 16.43
C LEU A 109 6.54 -16.79 17.17
N SER A 110 6.28 -18.09 17.13
CA SER A 110 7.16 -19.12 17.73
C SER A 110 8.56 -19.15 17.11
N GLU A 111 8.70 -18.68 15.88
CA GLU A 111 9.96 -18.62 15.15
C GLU A 111 10.80 -17.37 15.49
N TYR A 112 10.19 -16.40 16.18
CA TYR A 112 10.79 -15.15 16.62
C TYR A 112 11.37 -15.29 18.03
N THR A 113 12.57 -15.87 18.13
CA THR A 113 13.29 -16.05 19.40
C THR A 113 14.29 -14.92 19.63
N PHE A 114 14.98 -14.89 20.77
CA PHE A 114 16.03 -13.90 21.06
C PHE A 114 17.19 -13.91 20.05
N PHE A 115 17.55 -15.09 19.54
CA PHE A 115 18.71 -15.28 18.65
C PHE A 115 18.39 -15.11 17.16
N THR A 116 17.11 -14.97 16.77
CA THR A 116 16.74 -14.82 15.36
C THR A 116 17.24 -13.47 14.80
N ARG A 117 17.94 -13.49 13.65
CA ARG A 117 18.30 -12.26 12.93
C ARG A 117 17.03 -11.56 12.47
N ARG A 118 16.99 -10.23 12.56
CA ARG A 118 15.78 -9.46 12.25
C ARG A 118 16.09 -8.07 11.73
N SER A 119 15.14 -7.49 11.00
CA SER A 119 15.18 -6.09 10.57
C SER A 119 13.79 -5.47 10.61
N GLY A 120 13.69 -4.25 11.14
CA GLY A 120 12.50 -3.41 11.02
C GLY A 120 12.59 -2.41 9.87
N TYR A 121 13.52 -2.61 8.93
CA TYR A 121 13.63 -1.74 7.76
C TYR A 121 12.45 -1.97 6.83
N PHE A 122 11.66 -0.92 6.62
CA PHE A 122 10.61 -0.87 5.63
C PHE A 122 11.18 -0.32 4.31
N PRO A 123 10.88 -0.93 3.14
CA PRO A 123 11.27 -0.38 1.85
C PRO A 123 10.90 1.10 1.76
N THR A 124 11.87 1.92 1.40
CA THR A 124 11.69 3.37 1.32
C THR A 124 11.51 3.83 -0.10
N ASP A 125 12.05 3.13 -1.10
CA ASP A 125 11.91 3.43 -2.53
C ASP A 125 11.74 2.14 -3.31
N ILE A 126 10.62 2.03 -4.03
CA ILE A 126 10.25 0.81 -4.73
C ILE A 126 11.34 0.38 -5.70
N GLU A 127 11.95 1.29 -6.46
CA GLU A 127 12.95 0.95 -7.48
C GLU A 127 14.37 0.75 -6.93
N LYS A 128 14.65 1.16 -5.68
CA LYS A 128 15.98 0.99 -5.05
C LYS A 128 16.01 -0.19 -4.08
N ASP A 129 14.95 -0.36 -3.30
CA ASP A 129 14.86 -1.42 -2.30
C ASP A 129 14.37 -2.75 -2.90
N ILE A 130 13.69 -2.71 -4.05
CA ILE A 130 13.18 -3.86 -4.79
C ILE A 130 13.45 -3.59 -6.28
N SER A 131 14.42 -4.27 -6.89
CA SER A 131 14.69 -4.03 -8.32
C SER A 131 13.45 -4.34 -9.18
N GLU A 132 13.39 -3.82 -10.41
CA GLU A 132 12.27 -4.15 -11.31
C GLU A 132 12.17 -5.67 -11.55
N GLU A 133 13.31 -6.34 -11.69
CA GLU A 133 13.37 -7.80 -11.80
C GLU A 133 12.79 -8.48 -10.56
N ASP A 134 13.14 -8.02 -9.35
CA ASP A 134 12.63 -8.56 -8.10
C ASP A 134 11.14 -8.30 -7.90
N LEU A 135 10.65 -7.13 -8.31
CA LEU A 135 9.25 -6.79 -8.25
C LEU A 135 8.45 -7.71 -9.19
N HIS A 136 8.93 -7.88 -10.43
CA HIS A 136 8.31 -8.80 -11.39
C HIS A 136 8.38 -10.25 -10.92
N PHE A 137 9.52 -10.69 -10.37
CA PHE A 137 9.66 -12.01 -9.76
C PHE A 137 8.64 -12.19 -8.64
N PHE A 138 8.56 -11.25 -7.69
CA PHE A 138 7.60 -11.32 -6.59
C PHE A 138 6.15 -11.40 -7.08
N ILE A 139 5.78 -10.54 -8.02
CA ILE A 139 4.41 -10.52 -8.57
C ILE A 139 4.10 -11.85 -9.26
N ARG A 140 4.97 -12.36 -10.14
CA ARG A 140 4.74 -13.63 -10.86
C ARG A 140 4.70 -14.81 -9.91
N GLU A 141 5.68 -14.89 -9.02
CA GLU A 141 5.91 -16.08 -8.21
C GLU A 141 4.98 -16.15 -7.00
N TYR A 142 4.61 -15.02 -6.39
CA TYR A 142 3.84 -15.01 -5.14
C TYR A 142 2.40 -14.53 -5.30
N LEU A 143 2.10 -13.66 -6.27
CA LEU A 143 0.76 -13.08 -6.45
C LEU A 143 0.01 -13.75 -7.60
N LEU A 144 0.56 -13.70 -8.82
CA LEU A 144 -0.07 -14.24 -10.03
C LEU A 144 -0.03 -15.76 -10.11
N SER A 145 0.73 -16.44 -9.25
CA SER A 145 0.66 -17.90 -9.14
C SER A 145 -0.57 -18.39 -8.37
N SER A 146 -1.36 -17.49 -7.76
CA SER A 146 -2.59 -17.86 -7.08
C SER A 146 -3.70 -18.13 -8.10
N GLU A 147 -4.29 -19.33 -8.02
CA GLU A 147 -5.45 -19.71 -8.83
C GLU A 147 -6.65 -18.81 -8.52
N ALA A 148 -6.93 -18.57 -7.24
CA ALA A 148 -8.02 -17.70 -6.78
C ALA A 148 -7.89 -16.29 -7.37
N PHE A 149 -6.69 -15.69 -7.30
CA PHE A 149 -6.47 -14.35 -7.85
C PHE A 149 -6.52 -14.33 -9.38
N SER A 150 -6.05 -15.40 -10.03
CA SER A 150 -6.15 -15.56 -11.49
C SER A 150 -7.60 -15.60 -11.97
N GLU A 151 -8.48 -16.30 -11.25
CA GLU A 151 -9.92 -16.29 -11.54
C GLU A 151 -10.52 -14.89 -11.36
N ARG A 152 -10.11 -14.14 -10.32
CA ARG A 152 -10.55 -12.74 -10.14
C ARG A 152 -10.11 -11.86 -11.30
N LEU A 153 -8.85 -11.95 -11.72
CA LEU A 153 -8.35 -11.22 -12.88
C LEU A 153 -9.15 -11.56 -14.15
N ALA A 154 -9.41 -12.84 -14.40
CA ALA A 154 -10.23 -13.26 -15.54
C ALA A 154 -11.66 -12.69 -15.47
N ARG A 155 -12.28 -12.64 -14.28
CA ARG A 155 -13.59 -11.99 -14.11
C ARG A 155 -13.50 -10.49 -14.41
N MET A 156 -12.52 -9.79 -13.85
CA MET A 156 -12.40 -8.33 -14.02
C MET A 156 -12.04 -7.95 -15.45
N GLN A 157 -11.33 -8.79 -16.20
CA GLN A 157 -11.10 -8.64 -17.64
C GLN A 157 -12.39 -8.67 -18.47
N ASN A 158 -13.50 -9.24 -17.97
CA ASN A 158 -14.81 -9.16 -18.63
C ASN A 158 -15.59 -7.88 -18.26
N VAL A 159 -15.15 -7.17 -17.21
CA VAL A 159 -15.77 -5.91 -16.74
C VAL A 159 -15.16 -4.71 -17.48
N VAL A 160 -13.84 -4.70 -17.64
CA VAL A 160 -13.10 -3.67 -18.36
C VAL A 160 -12.98 -4.00 -19.85
N ASP A 161 -12.97 -2.96 -20.68
CA ASP A 161 -12.57 -3.03 -22.09
C ASP A 161 -11.31 -2.18 -22.33
N GLU A 162 -10.80 -2.15 -23.56
CA GLU A 162 -9.53 -1.50 -23.91
C GLU A 162 -9.42 -0.01 -23.60
N ASN A 163 -10.56 0.67 -23.42
CA ASN A 163 -10.68 2.11 -23.16
C ASN A 163 -11.35 2.40 -21.80
N SER A 164 -11.51 1.39 -20.95
CA SER A 164 -12.04 1.60 -19.59
C SER A 164 -11.04 2.37 -18.73
N LEU A 165 -11.55 3.33 -17.97
CA LEU A 165 -10.80 4.05 -16.94
C LEU A 165 -11.24 3.54 -15.56
N VAL A 166 -10.28 3.13 -14.73
CA VAL A 166 -10.53 2.85 -13.31
C VAL A 166 -9.98 4.00 -12.47
N ILE A 167 -10.77 4.47 -11.52
CA ILE A 167 -10.36 5.48 -10.54
C ILE A 167 -10.37 4.82 -9.17
N ASN A 168 -9.19 4.65 -8.57
CA ASN A 168 -9.07 4.13 -7.21
C ASN A 168 -8.98 5.29 -6.21
N VAL A 169 -10.02 5.43 -5.40
CA VAL A 169 -10.13 6.44 -4.35
C VAL A 169 -9.98 5.76 -2.99
N ARG A 170 -9.13 6.30 -2.13
CA ARG A 170 -9.02 5.90 -0.71
C ARG A 170 -9.60 7.00 0.16
N ARG A 171 -10.66 6.69 0.91
CA ARG A 171 -11.30 7.60 1.87
C ARG A 171 -11.09 7.09 3.29
N GLY A 172 -11.84 6.07 3.69
CA GLY A 172 -11.75 5.36 4.98
C GLY A 172 -11.04 6.09 6.13
N ASP A 173 -9.97 5.48 6.63
CA ASP A 173 -9.13 5.99 7.73
C ASP A 173 -8.39 7.29 7.38
N TYR A 174 -8.13 7.54 6.09
CA TYR A 174 -7.43 8.73 5.64
C TYR A 174 -8.23 10.00 5.91
N TYR A 175 -9.56 9.95 5.92
CA TYR A 175 -10.39 11.15 6.13
C TYR A 175 -11.26 11.07 7.39
N SER A 176 -11.39 9.89 8.02
CA SER A 176 -12.09 9.73 9.29
C SER A 176 -11.20 9.96 10.53
N VAL A 177 -9.87 9.92 10.37
CA VAL A 177 -8.90 10.22 11.44
C VAL A 177 -8.13 11.50 11.08
N PRO A 178 -8.33 12.63 11.81
CA PRO A 178 -7.72 13.91 11.47
C PRO A 178 -6.20 13.85 11.29
N GLN A 179 -5.51 13.12 12.17
CA GLN A 179 -4.04 12.98 12.11
C GLN A 179 -3.56 12.20 10.89
N ILE A 180 -4.38 11.30 10.32
CA ILE A 180 -4.05 10.59 9.08
C ILE A 180 -4.36 11.50 7.89
N SER A 181 -5.47 12.24 7.95
CA SER A 181 -5.86 13.21 6.92
C SER A 181 -4.80 14.30 6.71
N GLU A 182 -4.25 14.84 7.78
CA GLU A 182 -3.18 15.85 7.71
C GLU A 182 -1.90 15.33 7.05
N VAL A 183 -1.70 14.01 7.04
CA VAL A 183 -0.47 13.40 6.52
C VAL A 183 -0.64 12.85 5.11
N PHE A 184 -1.81 12.32 4.76
CA PHE A 184 -2.02 11.60 3.50
C PHE A 184 -3.20 12.11 2.65
N GLY A 185 -4.13 12.84 3.25
CA GLY A 185 -5.35 13.30 2.60
C GLY A 185 -5.06 14.37 1.56
N ILE A 186 -5.60 14.19 0.35
CA ILE A 186 -5.51 15.17 -0.73
C ILE A 186 -6.86 15.77 -1.06
N ASP A 187 -6.88 16.90 -1.77
CA ASP A 187 -8.08 17.36 -2.48
C ASP A 187 -8.41 16.40 -3.64
N THR A 188 -9.17 15.36 -3.31
CA THR A 188 -9.48 14.26 -4.23
C THR A 188 -10.25 14.72 -5.45
N VAL A 189 -11.19 15.65 -5.31
CA VAL A 189 -12.05 16.08 -6.43
C VAL A 189 -11.20 16.83 -7.46
N THR A 190 -10.51 17.89 -7.02
CA THR A 190 -9.60 18.66 -7.89
C THR A 190 -8.53 17.76 -8.50
N TYR A 191 -7.95 16.85 -7.71
CA TYR A 191 -6.95 15.89 -8.22
C TYR A 191 -7.50 15.02 -9.34
N VAL A 192 -8.68 14.42 -9.17
CA VAL A 192 -9.28 13.54 -10.18
C VAL A 192 -9.61 14.32 -11.45
N GLU A 193 -10.13 15.54 -11.33
CA GLU A 193 -10.39 16.41 -12.49
C GLU A 193 -9.11 16.73 -13.27
N GLU A 194 -8.02 17.06 -12.59
CA GLU A 194 -6.73 17.35 -13.23
C GLU A 194 -6.09 16.10 -13.85
N ALA A 195 -6.23 14.95 -13.20
CA ALA A 195 -5.80 13.68 -13.75
C ALA A 195 -6.56 13.35 -15.05
N LEU A 196 -7.88 13.56 -15.08
CA LEU A 196 -8.69 13.38 -16.28
C LEU A 196 -8.31 14.32 -17.41
N LYS A 197 -8.06 15.61 -17.12
CA LYS A 197 -7.57 16.57 -18.12
C LYS A 197 -6.25 16.11 -18.75
N LYS A 198 -5.34 15.53 -17.97
CA LYS A 198 -4.09 14.96 -18.51
C LYS A 198 -4.32 13.73 -19.39
N LEU A 199 -5.36 12.95 -19.11
CA LEU A 199 -5.67 11.74 -19.86
C LEU A 199 -6.44 12.01 -21.15
N GLN A 200 -7.12 13.15 -21.27
CA GLN A 200 -8.04 13.47 -22.39
C GLN A 200 -7.38 13.39 -23.78
N ASP A 201 -6.08 13.72 -23.87
CA ASP A 201 -5.33 13.70 -25.12
C ASP A 201 -4.81 12.28 -25.47
N THR A 202 -4.94 11.34 -24.53
CA THR A 202 -4.49 9.95 -24.68
C THR A 202 -5.65 9.01 -25.01
N VAL A 203 -6.80 9.17 -24.32
CA VAL A 203 -7.96 8.32 -24.51
C VAL A 203 -9.25 9.06 -24.14
N THR A 204 -10.33 8.76 -24.85
CA THR A 204 -11.69 9.03 -24.38
C THR A 204 -12.21 7.77 -23.70
N PRO A 205 -12.44 7.75 -22.38
CA PRO A 205 -12.88 6.55 -21.68
C PRO A 205 -14.21 6.02 -22.21
N SER A 206 -14.35 4.70 -22.36
CA SER A 206 -15.62 4.05 -22.68
C SER A 206 -16.57 4.03 -21.47
N LYS A 207 -15.99 3.94 -20.27
CA LYS A 207 -16.63 3.98 -18.96
C LYS A 207 -15.62 4.34 -17.89
N ILE A 208 -16.10 4.85 -16.77
CA ILE A 208 -15.32 5.16 -15.57
C ILE A 208 -15.80 4.26 -14.44
N ILE A 209 -14.93 3.40 -13.92
CA ILE A 209 -15.24 2.47 -12.84
C ILE A 209 -14.55 2.93 -11.56
N PHE A 210 -15.32 3.17 -10.50
CA PHE A 210 -14.78 3.58 -9.21
C PHE A 210 -14.47 2.37 -8.34
N VAL A 211 -13.26 2.35 -7.79
CA VAL A 211 -12.85 1.41 -6.76
C VAL A 211 -12.55 2.20 -5.50
N SER A 212 -13.39 2.06 -4.48
CA SER A 212 -13.25 2.82 -3.24
C SER A 212 -13.65 1.99 -2.03
N ASP A 213 -13.16 2.39 -0.85
CA ASP A 213 -13.70 1.98 0.44
C ASP A 213 -14.93 2.81 0.85
N ASP A 214 -15.23 3.87 0.11
CA ASP A 214 -16.43 4.70 0.24
C ASP A 214 -16.92 5.09 -1.17
N LEU A 215 -17.76 4.23 -1.77
CA LEU A 215 -18.33 4.47 -3.11
C LEU A 215 -19.44 5.52 -3.08
N GLN A 216 -20.18 5.62 -1.96
CA GLN A 216 -21.21 6.63 -1.79
C GLN A 216 -20.60 8.04 -1.85
N TRP A 217 -19.49 8.27 -1.14
CA TRP A 217 -18.77 9.52 -1.23
C TRP A 217 -18.31 9.81 -2.67
N CYS A 218 -17.84 8.80 -3.39
CA CYS A 218 -17.44 8.97 -4.79
C CYS A 218 -18.62 9.38 -5.66
N GLU A 219 -19.80 8.78 -5.50
CA GLU A 219 -21.00 9.14 -6.26
C GLU A 219 -21.43 10.59 -5.96
N GLU A 220 -21.47 10.97 -4.68
CA GLU A 220 -21.88 12.31 -4.24
C GLU A 220 -20.94 13.42 -4.75
N ASN A 221 -19.63 13.13 -4.87
CA ASN A 221 -18.62 14.15 -5.17
C ASN A 221 -18.08 14.09 -6.61
N LEU A 222 -18.18 12.94 -7.28
CA LEU A 222 -17.57 12.68 -8.60
C LEU A 222 -18.59 12.25 -9.67
N SER A 223 -19.90 12.26 -9.38
CA SER A 223 -20.94 11.96 -10.37
C SER A 223 -20.95 12.92 -11.56
N HIS A 224 -20.44 14.14 -11.41
CA HIS A 224 -20.29 15.11 -12.51
C HIS A 224 -19.37 14.62 -13.65
N LEU A 225 -18.51 13.63 -13.37
CA LEU A 225 -17.65 12.98 -14.38
C LEU A 225 -18.44 12.13 -15.39
N SER A 226 -19.74 11.90 -15.15
CA SER A 226 -20.65 11.30 -16.13
C SER A 226 -20.79 12.12 -17.42
N SER A 227 -20.39 13.40 -17.40
CA SER A 227 -20.25 14.25 -18.58
C SER A 227 -19.10 13.83 -19.52
N VAL A 228 -18.11 13.07 -19.01
CA VAL A 228 -16.98 12.54 -19.78
C VAL A 228 -17.30 11.14 -20.32
N ALA A 229 -17.77 10.23 -19.47
CA ALA A 229 -18.16 8.86 -19.83
C ALA A 229 -19.07 8.25 -18.74
N PRO A 230 -19.81 7.17 -19.02
CA PRO A 230 -20.66 6.51 -18.02
C PRO A 230 -19.88 6.10 -16.77
N CYS A 231 -20.33 6.53 -15.60
CA CYS A 231 -19.72 6.22 -14.30
C CYS A 231 -20.38 5.01 -13.63
N ILE A 232 -19.59 4.14 -13.04
CA ILE A 232 -20.03 2.97 -12.28
C ILE A 232 -19.55 3.12 -10.83
N PHE A 233 -20.50 3.36 -9.91
CA PHE A 233 -20.28 3.50 -8.47
C PHE A 233 -20.72 2.26 -7.69
N GLU A 234 -20.56 1.08 -8.29
CA GLU A 234 -20.98 -0.21 -7.73
C GLU A 234 -19.81 -1.17 -7.64
N LYS A 235 -19.78 -2.00 -6.59
CA LYS A 235 -18.78 -3.05 -6.43
C LYS A 235 -18.91 -4.09 -7.55
N GLN A 236 -17.81 -4.36 -8.23
CA GLN A 236 -17.73 -5.37 -9.29
C GLN A 236 -17.38 -6.77 -8.76
N GLY A 237 -17.33 -6.93 -7.43
CA GLY A 237 -17.03 -8.18 -6.75
C GLY A 237 -17.34 -8.11 -5.26
N SER A 238 -16.99 -9.17 -4.54
CA SER A 238 -17.41 -9.39 -3.16
C SER A 238 -16.45 -8.87 -2.09
N GLY A 239 -15.18 -8.64 -2.45
CA GLY A 239 -14.17 -8.25 -1.46
C GLY A 239 -12.98 -7.52 -2.04
N MET A 240 -12.05 -7.16 -1.15
CA MET A 240 -10.88 -6.34 -1.51
C MET A 240 -9.99 -6.99 -2.58
N PHE A 241 -9.96 -8.31 -2.73
CA PHE A 241 -9.16 -8.93 -3.79
C PHE A 241 -9.81 -8.83 -5.16
N ASP A 242 -11.15 -8.70 -5.24
CA ASP A 242 -11.82 -8.33 -6.48
C ASP A 242 -11.52 -6.86 -6.84
N ASP A 243 -11.51 -5.96 -5.85
CA ASP A 243 -11.08 -4.58 -6.04
C ASP A 243 -9.62 -4.50 -6.54
N LEU A 244 -8.71 -5.29 -5.94
CA LEU A 244 -7.30 -5.34 -6.36
C LEU A 244 -7.17 -5.87 -7.80
N ALA A 245 -7.91 -6.93 -8.13
CA ALA A 245 -7.94 -7.48 -9.49
C ALA A 245 -8.51 -6.48 -10.51
N LEU A 246 -9.50 -5.67 -10.12
CA LEU A 246 -10.08 -4.63 -10.98
C LEU A 246 -9.08 -3.50 -11.24
N VAL A 247 -8.41 -3.02 -10.19
CA VAL A 247 -7.32 -2.03 -10.32
C VAL A 247 -6.19 -2.57 -11.21
N ALA A 248 -5.81 -3.84 -11.06
CA ALA A 248 -4.79 -4.48 -11.87
C ALA A 248 -5.22 -4.75 -13.32
N SER A 249 -6.53 -4.88 -13.59
CA SER A 249 -7.05 -5.10 -14.94
C SER A 249 -7.24 -3.81 -15.72
N ALA A 250 -7.16 -2.64 -15.07
CA ALA A 250 -7.44 -1.35 -15.67
C ALA A 250 -6.43 -0.99 -16.79
N PRO A 251 -6.87 -0.72 -18.03
CA PRO A 251 -5.98 -0.19 -19.06
C PRO A 251 -5.48 1.21 -18.71
N TYR A 252 -6.37 2.06 -18.18
CA TYR A 252 -6.06 3.39 -17.68
C TYR A 252 -6.46 3.48 -16.21
N LEU A 253 -5.56 3.97 -15.38
CA LEU A 253 -5.75 3.99 -13.93
C LEU A 253 -5.40 5.36 -13.35
N ILE A 254 -6.33 5.95 -12.62
CA ILE A 254 -6.08 7.11 -11.76
C ILE A 254 -6.08 6.62 -10.31
N LEU A 255 -4.97 6.86 -9.61
CA LEU A 255 -4.78 6.48 -8.21
C LEU A 255 -4.87 7.71 -7.31
N THR A 256 -5.50 7.63 -6.15
CA THR A 256 -5.21 8.56 -5.04
C THR A 256 -4.05 8.04 -4.19
N ASN A 257 -3.77 8.68 -3.05
CA ASN A 257 -2.80 8.15 -2.10
C ASN A 257 -3.27 6.83 -1.49
N THR A 258 -2.61 5.73 -1.85
CA THR A 258 -3.00 4.38 -1.42
C THR A 258 -1.95 3.34 -1.74
N THR A 259 -1.38 2.68 -0.73
CA THR A 259 -0.48 1.56 -1.02
C THR A 259 -1.22 0.36 -1.62
N PHE A 260 -2.52 0.22 -1.36
CA PHE A 260 -3.34 -0.84 -1.96
C PHE A 260 -3.46 -0.67 -3.49
N GLY A 261 -3.79 0.54 -3.96
CA GLY A 261 -3.88 0.79 -5.40
C GLY A 261 -2.52 0.76 -6.10
N TYR A 262 -1.43 1.13 -5.41
CA TYR A 262 -0.09 1.02 -5.98
C TYR A 262 0.28 -0.42 -6.32
N TRP A 263 -0.10 -1.39 -5.47
CA TRP A 263 0.07 -2.80 -5.78
C TRP A 263 -0.78 -3.28 -6.95
N GLY A 264 -2.02 -2.79 -7.04
CA GLY A 264 -2.85 -3.03 -8.22
C GLY A 264 -2.17 -2.51 -9.51
N ALA A 265 -1.58 -1.32 -9.46
CA ALA A 265 -0.84 -0.76 -10.58
C ALA A 265 0.41 -1.59 -10.93
N TYR A 266 1.25 -1.96 -9.96
CA TYR A 266 2.43 -2.80 -10.25
C TYR A 266 2.07 -4.13 -10.92
N ILE A 267 0.97 -4.76 -10.47
CA ILE A 267 0.46 -5.98 -11.09
C ILE A 267 -0.04 -5.66 -12.50
N GLY A 268 -0.83 -4.60 -12.66
CA GLY A 268 -1.40 -4.20 -13.95
C GLY A 268 -0.35 -3.87 -15.00
N GLU A 269 0.72 -3.18 -14.63
CA GLU A 269 1.87 -2.88 -15.50
C GLU A 269 2.52 -4.13 -16.06
N LEU A 270 2.64 -5.18 -15.24
CA LEU A 270 3.19 -6.46 -15.68
C LEU A 270 2.23 -7.22 -16.62
N LEU A 271 0.94 -6.93 -16.55
CA LEU A 271 -0.10 -7.57 -17.37
C LEU A 271 -0.30 -6.85 -18.70
N ALA A 272 -0.89 -5.65 -18.68
CA ALA A 272 -1.27 -4.89 -19.88
C ALA A 272 -1.68 -3.42 -19.63
N GLN A 273 -1.50 -2.90 -18.43
CA GLN A 273 -1.89 -1.53 -18.08
C GLN A 273 -1.10 -0.52 -18.92
N LYS A 274 -1.81 0.44 -19.53
CA LYS A 274 -1.26 1.39 -20.49
C LYS A 274 -0.74 2.64 -19.80
N VAL A 275 -1.54 3.23 -18.91
CA VAL A 275 -1.21 4.48 -18.22
C VAL A 275 -1.68 4.43 -16.78
N VAL A 276 -0.80 4.89 -15.88
CA VAL A 276 -1.09 5.12 -14.46
C VAL A 276 -0.85 6.59 -14.16
N LEU A 277 -1.85 7.25 -13.60
CA LEU A 277 -1.77 8.60 -13.06
C LEU A 277 -1.79 8.54 -11.54
N SER A 278 -0.87 9.25 -10.90
CA SER A 278 -0.76 9.33 -9.44
C SER A 278 -0.49 10.76 -8.97
N PRO A 279 -0.80 11.11 -7.71
CA PRO A 279 -0.41 12.41 -7.18
C PRO A 279 1.10 12.50 -7.12
N ASP A 280 1.66 13.69 -7.27
CA ASP A 280 3.11 13.92 -7.10
C ASP A 280 3.58 13.84 -5.63
N ILE A 281 2.68 13.52 -4.70
CA ILE A 281 2.93 13.40 -3.26
C ILE A 281 2.18 12.21 -2.68
N HIS A 282 2.84 11.38 -1.86
CA HIS A 282 2.16 10.31 -1.10
C HIS A 282 1.81 10.70 0.34
N GLN A 283 2.67 11.49 0.97
CA GLN A 283 2.52 11.94 2.35
C GLN A 283 3.20 13.30 2.52
N VAL A 284 2.84 14.05 3.56
CA VAL A 284 3.57 15.29 3.92
C VAL A 284 5.03 14.95 4.21
N ILE A 285 5.92 15.66 3.50
CA ILE A 285 7.36 15.59 3.71
C ILE A 285 7.81 16.89 4.39
N PRO A 286 8.59 16.82 5.49
CA PRO A 286 9.19 18.01 6.10
C PRO A 286 9.95 18.85 5.07
N VAL A 287 9.87 20.18 5.20
CA VAL A 287 10.40 21.13 4.20
C VAL A 287 11.88 20.87 3.86
N ASP A 288 12.69 20.51 4.86
CA ASP A 288 14.13 20.24 4.69
C ASP A 288 14.44 18.98 3.86
N ASP A 289 13.49 18.04 3.75
CA ASP A 289 13.65 16.78 3.00
C ASP A 289 13.07 16.87 1.57
N ARG A 290 12.33 17.94 1.23
CA ARG A 290 11.64 18.08 -0.08
C ARG A 290 12.59 18.25 -1.25
N ALA A 291 13.75 18.90 -1.04
CA ALA A 291 14.72 19.18 -2.09
C ALA A 291 15.28 17.92 -2.79
N TYR A 292 15.03 16.73 -2.23
CA TYR A 292 15.63 15.47 -2.67
C TYR A 292 14.62 14.46 -3.23
N GLN A 293 13.35 14.83 -3.40
CA GLN A 293 12.32 13.88 -3.84
C GLN A 293 11.61 14.35 -5.11
N SER A 294 12.02 13.79 -6.26
CA SER A 294 11.42 14.07 -7.57
C SER A 294 10.06 13.38 -7.80
N ARG A 295 9.77 12.32 -7.05
CA ARG A 295 8.50 11.58 -7.06
C ARG A 295 8.23 10.93 -5.70
N PRO A 296 6.99 10.56 -5.37
CA PRO A 296 6.74 9.66 -4.25
C PRO A 296 7.54 8.37 -4.41
N LYS A 297 8.27 7.97 -3.37
CA LYS A 297 9.24 6.87 -3.48
C LYS A 297 8.58 5.52 -3.81
N MET A 298 7.27 5.38 -3.55
CA MET A 298 6.46 4.22 -3.92
C MET A 298 5.80 4.34 -5.31
N HIS A 299 5.92 5.46 -6.01
CA HIS A 299 5.43 5.55 -7.39
C HIS A 299 6.54 5.10 -8.35
N ARG A 300 6.22 4.47 -9.47
CA ARG A 300 7.23 4.22 -10.51
C ARG A 300 7.61 5.53 -11.20
N THR A 301 8.84 5.62 -11.69
CA THR A 301 9.33 6.82 -12.41
C THR A 301 8.55 7.14 -13.66
N HIS A 302 8.00 6.13 -14.33
CA HIS A 302 7.22 6.30 -15.56
C HIS A 302 5.71 6.45 -15.33
N TRP A 303 5.23 6.48 -14.08
CA TRP A 303 3.85 6.90 -13.79
C TRP A 303 3.71 8.39 -14.06
N VAL A 304 2.55 8.79 -14.56
CA VAL A 304 2.26 10.19 -14.87
C VAL A 304 1.87 10.90 -13.57
N ALA A 305 2.81 11.67 -13.02
CA ALA A 305 2.54 12.51 -11.86
C ALA A 305 1.58 13.66 -12.22
N VAL A 306 0.54 13.84 -11.41
CA VAL A 306 -0.41 14.95 -11.52
C VAL A 306 -0.03 15.99 -10.47
N HIS A 307 0.32 17.19 -10.96
CA HIS A 307 0.67 18.35 -10.15
C HIS A 307 -0.56 19.20 -9.90
N HIS A 308 -0.60 19.87 -8.74
CA HIS A 308 -1.66 20.82 -8.44
C HIS A 308 -1.64 21.97 -9.46
N PRO A 309 -2.80 22.40 -9.99
CA PRO A 309 -2.85 23.39 -11.08
C PRO A 309 -2.29 24.76 -10.68
N GLU A 310 -2.43 25.10 -9.39
CA GLU A 310 -1.88 26.32 -8.79
C GLU A 310 -0.46 26.15 -8.21
N GLY A 311 0.21 25.02 -8.43
CA GLY A 311 1.54 24.76 -7.86
C GLY A 311 1.53 24.60 -6.33
N LYS A 312 0.41 24.16 -5.75
CA LYS A 312 0.28 23.89 -4.32
C LYS A 312 0.60 22.45 -3.98
N ASN A 313 0.89 22.19 -2.72
CA ASN A 313 0.97 20.86 -2.15
C ASN A 313 -0.45 20.26 -2.05
N TRP A 314 -0.69 19.08 -2.62
CA TRP A 314 -2.01 18.44 -2.59
C TRP A 314 -2.55 18.14 -1.18
N ILE A 315 -1.67 18.04 -0.17
CA ILE A 315 -2.04 17.67 1.19
C ILE A 315 -2.17 18.92 2.07
N THR A 316 -1.18 19.82 2.07
CA THR A 316 -1.19 21.01 2.94
C THR A 316 -1.93 22.21 2.33
N GLY A 317 -2.10 22.24 1.00
CA GLY A 317 -2.66 23.39 0.28
C GLY A 317 -1.72 24.60 0.19
N GLU A 318 -0.52 24.50 0.74
CA GLU A 318 0.52 25.55 0.69
C GLU A 318 1.21 25.57 -0.67
N LEU A 319 1.68 26.74 -1.12
CA LEU A 319 2.48 26.86 -2.34
C LEU A 319 3.80 26.09 -2.22
N LEU A 320 4.18 25.40 -3.31
CA LEU A 320 5.46 24.70 -3.45
C LEU A 320 6.62 25.65 -3.71
#